data_AF-A0A5J4S078-F1
#
_entry.id   AF-A0A5J4S078-F1
#
_cell.length_a   1.000
_cell.length_b   1.000
_cell.length_c   1.000
_cell.angle_alpha   90.00
_cell.angle_beta   90.00
_cell.angle_gamma   90.00
#
_symmetry.space_group_name_H-M   'P 1'
#
loop_
_entity.id
_entity.type
_entity.pdbx_description
1 polymer ?
#
loop_
_entity_poly.entity_id
_entity_poly.type
_entity_poly.pdbx_seq_one_letter_code
_entity_poly.pdbx_strand_id
1 'polypeptide(L)'
;MATEEFSKDKSNLQTNVKCETLEKGPKRKYTRKSKTDEKAKAMIDQMINEQTNEQIIEPTNRQIIEQKYDQTIHDLIDSEGDLETRISNQQLAYRLEKNRDVNIFLEMIQPLAELYRQEQDSKTIIERVKGAMINTVNYTKIGQQKGKKQQITGKLIDLSLMSDDNLCVVDIDIHKDKSIEEIDKIRQNLIDSLPPNVGLVKTAHGGLHIYCNRNYYRLPSNRNVKVAITDSFDIDVFACIFTFWSFLQCFALHVCLQV
;
A
#
# COMPACT_ATOMS: atom_id res chain seq x y z
N MET A 1 20.79 -0.13 -55.65
CA MET A 1 21.70 1.01 -55.50
C MET A 1 20.86 2.25 -55.25
N ALA A 2 20.87 2.75 -54.03
CA ALA A 2 20.67 4.16 -53.66
C ALA A 2 21.03 4.24 -52.17
N THR A 3 22.21 4.78 -51.93
CA THR A 3 22.80 5.17 -50.65
C THR A 3 22.28 6.52 -50.19
N GLU A 4 22.63 6.89 -48.95
CA GLU A 4 22.46 8.18 -48.24
C GLU A 4 21.26 8.22 -47.28
N GLU A 5 21.38 8.64 -46.01
CA GLU A 5 22.49 9.25 -45.30
C GLU A 5 22.33 9.07 -43.78
N PHE A 6 23.45 8.90 -43.09
CA PHE A 6 23.54 8.86 -41.64
C PHE A 6 23.35 10.27 -41.05
N SER A 7 22.43 10.43 -40.10
CA SER A 7 22.52 11.51 -39.11
C SER A 7 22.96 10.93 -37.77
N LYS A 8 24.17 11.34 -37.35
CA LYS A 8 24.67 11.24 -36.00
C LYS A 8 24.04 12.38 -35.20
N ASP A 9 23.30 12.05 -34.15
CA ASP A 9 23.24 12.93 -32.99
C ASP A 9 23.33 12.12 -31.70
N LYS A 10 24.50 12.26 -31.06
CA LYS A 10 24.72 11.91 -29.67
C LYS A 10 24.21 13.07 -28.82
N SER A 11 23.14 12.87 -28.08
CA SER A 11 22.92 13.62 -26.85
C SER A 11 22.95 12.64 -25.67
N ASN A 12 23.91 12.90 -24.78
CA ASN A 12 24.15 12.17 -23.54
C ASN A 12 22.89 12.14 -22.67
N LEU A 13 22.32 10.95 -22.46
CA LEU A 13 21.55 10.66 -21.25
C LEU A 13 22.26 9.54 -20.51
N GLN A 14 22.92 9.98 -19.45
CA GLN A 14 23.72 9.21 -18.51
C GLN A 14 22.93 8.00 -18.02
N THR A 15 23.29 6.80 -18.47
CA THR A 15 22.71 5.53 -18.04
C THR A 15 23.07 5.27 -16.58
N ASN A 16 22.24 5.72 -15.66
CA ASN A 16 22.29 5.33 -14.25
C ASN A 16 21.34 4.14 -14.01
N VAL A 17 21.53 3.04 -14.74
CA VAL A 17 20.93 1.75 -14.39
C VAL A 17 21.95 0.99 -13.58
N LYS A 18 21.75 0.91 -12.25
CA LYS A 18 22.59 0.10 -11.37
C LYS A 18 22.02 -1.33 -11.33
N CYS A 19 22.49 -2.19 -12.24
CA CYS A 19 22.27 -3.63 -12.12
C CYS A 19 23.24 -4.18 -11.05
N GLU A 20 22.75 -4.49 -9.85
CA GLU A 20 23.56 -5.19 -8.84
C GLU A 20 23.34 -6.71 -8.93
N THR A 21 24.35 -7.41 -9.45
CA THR A 21 24.46 -8.87 -9.32
C THR A 21 25.23 -9.18 -8.04
N LEU A 22 24.58 -9.77 -7.03
CA LEU A 22 25.20 -10.07 -5.74
C LEU A 22 26.01 -11.38 -5.79
N GLU A 23 27.32 -11.27 -5.97
CA GLU A 23 28.25 -12.35 -5.62
C GLU A 23 28.57 -12.35 -4.12
N LYS A 24 28.63 -13.53 -3.50
CA LYS A 24 28.94 -13.70 -2.07
C LYS A 24 30.41 -13.37 -1.79
N GLY A 25 30.68 -12.13 -1.37
CA GLY A 25 31.98 -11.72 -0.85
C GLY A 25 32.22 -12.08 0.63
N PRO A 26 33.47 -12.09 1.11
CA PRO A 26 33.83 -12.45 2.48
C PRO A 26 33.36 -11.42 3.51
N LYS A 27 32.87 -11.89 4.67
CA LYS A 27 32.35 -11.05 5.77
C LYS A 27 33.41 -10.06 6.27
N ARG A 28 33.21 -8.75 6.02
CA ARG A 28 33.90 -7.68 6.74
C ARG A 28 33.12 -7.33 8.01
N LYS A 29 33.80 -7.21 9.16
CA LYS A 29 33.21 -6.66 10.39
C LYS A 29 32.96 -5.17 10.18
N TYR A 30 31.68 -4.77 10.18
CA TYR A 30 31.27 -3.38 10.08
C TYR A 30 31.13 -2.78 11.48
N THR A 31 31.96 -1.79 11.81
CA THR A 31 31.82 -0.97 13.02
C THR A 31 31.05 0.30 12.64
N ARG A 32 29.74 0.34 12.92
CA ARG A 32 28.90 1.53 12.68
C ARG A 32 29.25 2.60 13.71
N LYS A 33 29.85 3.72 13.27
CA LYS A 33 29.91 4.96 14.07
C LYS A 33 28.55 5.67 13.94
N SER A 34 27.72 5.64 14.98
CA SER A 34 26.48 6.41 15.09
C SER A 34 26.81 7.81 15.61
N LYS A 35 26.79 8.82 14.73
CA LYS A 35 26.93 10.22 15.15
C LYS A 35 26.02 11.13 14.32
N THR A 36 24.71 10.83 14.30
CA THR A 36 23.68 11.76 13.75
C THR A 36 22.26 11.58 14.32
N ASP A 37 22.00 10.73 15.31
CA ASP A 37 20.62 10.59 15.83
C ASP A 37 20.30 11.48 17.04
N GLU A 38 21.29 12.01 17.77
CA GLU A 38 21.03 12.82 18.97
C GLU A 38 20.31 14.14 18.65
N LYS A 39 20.58 14.74 17.48
CA LYS A 39 19.98 16.04 17.10
C LYS A 39 18.56 15.90 16.56
N ALA A 40 18.29 14.81 15.83
CA ALA A 40 16.94 14.46 15.38
C ALA A 40 16.08 13.99 16.57
N LYS A 41 16.67 13.19 17.48
CA LYS A 41 16.02 12.76 18.71
C LYS A 41 15.72 13.95 19.64
N ALA A 42 16.62 14.91 19.76
CA ALA A 42 16.36 16.15 20.50
C ALA A 42 15.27 17.02 19.88
N MET A 43 15.16 17.10 18.54
CA MET A 43 14.05 17.79 17.87
C MET A 43 12.71 17.08 18.08
N ILE A 44 12.71 15.75 18.07
CA ILE A 44 11.52 14.93 18.34
C ILE A 44 11.12 15.05 19.82
N ASP A 45 12.06 14.95 20.75
CA ASP A 45 11.80 15.10 22.19
C ASP A 45 11.33 16.54 22.52
N GLN A 46 11.79 17.56 21.79
CA GLN A 46 11.30 18.94 21.94
C GLN A 46 9.88 19.11 21.35
N MET A 47 9.59 18.49 20.20
CA MET A 47 8.21 18.43 19.66
C MET A 47 7.26 17.69 20.60
N ILE A 48 7.72 16.59 21.21
CA ILE A 48 6.97 15.83 22.22
C ILE A 48 6.80 16.65 23.51
N ASN A 49 7.81 17.40 23.94
CA ASN A 49 7.72 18.18 25.17
C ASN A 49 6.81 19.42 25.04
N GLU A 50 6.81 20.08 23.88
CA GLU A 50 5.83 21.12 23.53
C GLU A 50 4.42 20.53 23.32
N GLN A 51 4.35 19.28 22.89
CA GLN A 51 3.13 18.47 22.87
C GLN A 51 2.69 17.99 24.27
N THR A 52 3.52 17.96 25.33
CA THR A 52 3.04 17.61 26.69
C THR A 52 2.03 18.61 27.29
N ASN A 53 1.73 19.72 26.60
CA ASN A 53 0.48 20.47 26.80
C ASN A 53 -0.79 19.72 26.31
N GLU A 54 -0.64 18.45 25.92
CA GLU A 54 -1.62 17.51 25.36
C GLU A 54 -2.79 17.13 26.29
N GLN A 55 -2.85 17.63 27.53
CA GLN A 55 -4.11 17.55 28.29
C GLN A 55 -5.22 18.47 27.75
N ILE A 56 -4.93 19.31 26.73
CA ILE A 56 -5.88 20.29 26.17
C ILE A 56 -6.24 20.02 24.69
N ILE A 57 -5.45 19.25 23.93
CA ILE A 57 -5.61 19.17 22.45
C ILE A 57 -6.62 18.09 22.01
N GLU A 58 -6.66 16.92 22.65
CA GLU A 58 -7.62 15.85 22.34
C GLU A 58 -9.10 16.21 22.66
N PRO A 59 -9.41 16.88 23.80
CA PRO A 59 -10.77 17.32 24.11
C PRO A 59 -11.29 18.39 23.14
N THR A 60 -10.40 19.26 22.65
CA THR A 60 -10.77 20.42 21.82
C THR A 60 -11.26 20.00 20.43
N ASN A 61 -10.60 19.03 19.79
CA ASN A 61 -11.03 18.54 18.47
C ASN A 61 -12.36 17.78 18.54
N ARG A 62 -12.56 16.96 19.59
CA ARG A 62 -13.82 16.25 19.80
C ARG A 62 -14.98 17.23 20.00
N GLN A 63 -14.79 18.25 20.84
CA GLN A 63 -15.81 19.28 21.08
C GLN A 63 -16.17 20.06 19.82
N ILE A 64 -15.18 20.42 18.98
CA ILE A 64 -15.44 21.10 17.70
C ILE A 64 -16.27 20.21 16.77
N ILE A 65 -15.92 18.92 16.65
CA ILE A 65 -16.65 17.98 15.80
C ILE A 65 -18.06 17.75 16.36
N GLU A 66 -18.22 17.57 17.67
CA GLU A 66 -19.53 17.45 18.32
C GLU A 66 -20.43 18.66 18.04
N GLN A 67 -19.91 19.88 18.23
CA GLN A 67 -20.65 21.12 17.93
C GLN A 67 -21.05 21.20 16.45
N LYS A 68 -20.17 20.78 15.54
CA LYS A 68 -20.48 20.71 14.10
C LYS A 68 -21.63 19.75 13.81
N TYR A 69 -21.66 18.56 14.43
CA TYR A 69 -22.78 17.63 14.27
C TYR A 69 -24.08 18.18 14.87
N ASP A 70 -24.02 18.79 16.05
CA ASP A 70 -25.19 19.39 16.70
C ASP A 70 -25.78 20.52 15.85
N GLN A 71 -24.93 21.39 15.31
CA GLN A 71 -25.33 22.43 14.37
C GLN A 71 -25.94 21.84 13.11
N THR A 72 -25.32 20.81 12.52
CA THR A 72 -25.83 20.16 11.30
C THR A 72 -27.21 19.53 11.52
N ILE A 73 -27.42 18.87 12.67
CA ILE A 73 -28.71 18.26 13.03
C ILE A 73 -29.77 19.36 13.23
N HIS A 74 -29.41 20.45 13.92
CA HIS A 74 -30.30 21.60 14.13
C HIS A 74 -30.73 22.24 12.79
N ASP A 75 -29.76 22.52 11.90
CA ASP A 75 -30.02 23.13 10.59
C ASP A 75 -30.91 22.25 9.70
N LEU A 76 -30.78 20.91 9.80
CA LEU A 76 -31.64 19.98 9.07
C LEU A 76 -33.08 19.97 9.60
N ILE A 77 -33.26 20.04 10.91
CA ILE A 77 -34.59 20.07 11.55
C ILE A 77 -35.32 21.37 11.22
N ASP A 78 -34.60 22.49 11.25
CA ASP A 78 -35.13 23.83 11.00
C ASP A 78 -35.12 24.21 9.52
N SER A 79 -34.71 23.30 8.63
CA SER A 79 -34.65 23.58 7.20
C SER A 79 -36.02 23.91 6.61
N GLU A 80 -36.08 25.05 5.92
CA GLU A 80 -37.24 25.48 5.15
C GLU A 80 -37.18 24.90 3.72
N GLY A 81 -38.34 24.53 3.18
CA GLY A 81 -38.44 23.91 1.86
C GLY A 81 -39.84 23.35 1.61
N ASP A 82 -40.03 22.72 0.45
CA ASP A 82 -41.25 21.97 0.18
C ASP A 82 -41.41 20.78 1.16
N LEU A 83 -42.62 20.21 1.21
CA LEU A 83 -42.95 19.17 2.17
C LEU A 83 -42.06 17.92 2.04
N GLU A 84 -41.68 17.55 0.81
CA GLU A 84 -40.85 16.38 0.55
C GLU A 84 -39.42 16.60 1.06
N THR A 85 -38.85 17.77 0.78
CA THR A 85 -37.54 18.17 1.29
C THR A 85 -37.49 18.19 2.82
N ARG A 86 -38.53 18.73 3.48
CA ARG A 86 -38.60 18.77 4.95
C ARG A 86 -38.64 17.37 5.57
N ILE A 87 -39.44 16.46 5.01
CA ILE A 87 -39.51 15.07 5.48
C ILE A 87 -38.17 14.36 5.29
N SER A 88 -37.52 14.54 4.14
CA SER A 88 -36.19 13.97 3.87
C SER A 88 -35.13 14.46 4.86
N ASN A 89 -35.10 15.77 5.16
CA ASN A 89 -34.14 16.36 6.09
C ASN A 89 -34.38 15.88 7.53
N GLN A 90 -35.64 15.73 7.96
CA GLN A 90 -35.95 15.13 9.27
C GLN A 90 -35.48 13.67 9.36
N GLN A 91 -35.68 12.88 8.31
CA GLN A 91 -35.17 11.49 8.27
C GLN A 91 -33.64 11.45 8.31
N LEU A 92 -32.96 12.39 7.64
CA LEU A 92 -31.50 12.50 7.69
C LEU A 92 -31.01 12.91 9.09
N ALA A 93 -31.64 13.90 9.72
CA ALA A 93 -31.33 14.33 11.07
C ALA A 93 -31.46 13.18 12.07
N TYR A 94 -32.56 12.42 12.01
CA TYR A 94 -32.77 11.23 12.84
C TYR A 94 -31.66 10.19 12.66
N ARG A 95 -31.23 9.92 11.41
CA ARG A 95 -30.12 8.99 11.14
C ARG A 95 -28.78 9.50 11.65
N LEU A 96 -28.52 10.80 11.54
CA LEU A 96 -27.30 11.44 12.03
C LEU A 96 -27.24 11.42 13.54
N GLU A 97 -28.35 11.73 14.22
CA GLU A 97 -28.47 11.67 15.67
C GLU A 97 -28.26 10.24 16.19
N LYS A 98 -28.91 9.25 15.57
CA LYS A 98 -28.77 7.83 15.93
C LYS A 98 -27.33 7.31 15.81
N ASN A 99 -26.57 7.82 14.83
CA ASN A 99 -25.20 7.39 14.56
C ASN A 99 -24.15 8.45 14.97
N ARG A 100 -24.54 9.45 15.79
CA ARG A 100 -23.72 10.63 16.09
C ARG A 100 -22.35 10.25 16.61
N ASP A 101 -22.30 9.47 17.68
CA ASP A 101 -21.04 9.07 18.33
C ASP A 101 -20.15 8.23 17.41
N VAL A 102 -20.74 7.36 16.60
CA VAL A 102 -20.01 6.54 15.62
C VAL A 102 -19.39 7.43 14.54
N ASN A 103 -20.15 8.39 14.01
CA ASN A 103 -19.68 9.30 12.98
C ASN A 103 -18.57 10.23 13.51
N ILE A 104 -18.73 10.77 14.71
CA ILE A 104 -17.69 11.58 15.39
C ILE A 104 -16.42 10.76 15.56
N PHE A 105 -16.55 9.51 16.05
CA PHE A 105 -15.41 8.62 16.21
C PHE A 105 -14.69 8.35 14.88
N LEU A 106 -15.44 8.10 13.79
CA LEU A 106 -14.85 7.90 12.47
C LEU A 106 -14.12 9.15 11.96
N GLU A 107 -14.69 10.33 12.12
CA GLU A 107 -14.08 11.62 11.72
C GLU A 107 -12.81 11.91 12.52
N MET A 108 -12.78 11.56 13.82
CA MET A 108 -11.58 11.69 14.66
C MET A 108 -10.46 10.71 14.28
N ILE A 109 -10.81 9.48 13.87
CA ILE A 109 -9.81 8.45 13.50
C ILE A 109 -9.27 8.67 12.09
N GLN A 110 -10.01 9.34 11.20
CA GLN A 110 -9.61 9.52 9.81
C GLN A 110 -8.22 10.18 9.64
N PRO A 111 -7.86 11.28 10.33
CA PRO A 111 -6.51 11.85 10.23
C PRO A 111 -5.42 10.88 10.69
N LEU A 112 -5.67 10.13 11.77
CA LEU A 112 -4.73 9.12 12.27
C LEU A 112 -4.54 7.97 11.27
N ALA A 113 -5.62 7.59 10.58
CA ALA A 113 -5.59 6.63 9.49
C ALA A 113 -4.67 7.06 8.35
N GLU A 114 -4.79 8.33 7.95
CA GLU A 114 -4.03 8.92 6.86
C GLU A 114 -2.56 9.02 7.23
N LEU A 115 -2.24 9.46 8.45
CA LEU A 115 -0.88 9.47 8.99
C LEU A 115 -0.25 8.08 9.05
N TYR A 116 -0.99 7.09 9.56
CA TYR A 116 -0.52 5.70 9.62
C TYR A 116 -0.20 5.14 8.24
N ARG A 117 -1.05 5.41 7.23
CA ARG A 117 -0.80 4.99 5.85
C ARG A 117 0.39 5.72 5.22
N GLN A 118 0.54 7.02 5.46
CA GLN A 118 1.72 7.77 5.00
C GLN A 118 3.01 7.20 5.60
N GLU A 119 2.99 6.82 6.87
CA GLU A 119 4.13 6.17 7.52
C GLU A 119 4.43 4.82 6.87
N GLN A 120 3.42 4.02 6.52
CA GLN A 120 3.62 2.75 5.80
C GLN A 120 4.16 2.96 4.38
N ASP A 121 3.60 3.91 3.63
CA ASP A 121 3.99 4.20 2.25
C ASP A 121 5.41 4.78 2.13
N SER A 122 5.91 5.40 3.21
CA SER A 122 7.30 5.90 3.28
C SER A 122 8.33 4.77 3.40
N LYS A 123 7.92 3.57 3.81
CA LYS A 123 8.80 2.41 4.00
C LYS A 123 9.17 1.80 2.66
N THR A 124 10.38 1.27 2.57
CA THR A 124 10.81 0.50 1.40
C THR A 124 9.98 -0.78 1.29
N ILE A 125 9.84 -1.32 0.08
CA ILE A 125 9.08 -2.56 -0.16
C ILE A 125 9.65 -3.72 0.69
N ILE A 126 10.97 -3.78 0.85
CA ILE A 126 11.63 -4.80 1.68
C ILE A 126 11.17 -4.70 3.14
N GLU A 127 11.05 -3.49 3.69
CA GLU A 127 10.57 -3.28 5.06
C GLU A 127 9.10 -3.67 5.19
N ARG A 128 8.28 -3.30 4.21
CA ARG A 128 6.83 -3.59 4.17
C ARG A 128 6.56 -5.09 4.09
N VAL A 129 7.36 -5.84 3.31
CA VAL A 129 7.16 -7.29 3.14
C VAL A 129 7.89 -8.14 4.18
N LYS A 130 8.74 -7.55 5.03
CA LYS A 130 9.69 -8.29 5.90
C LYS A 130 9.02 -9.33 6.79
N GLY A 131 7.86 -9.01 7.37
CA GLY A 131 7.10 -9.93 8.23
C GLY A 131 6.41 -11.07 7.47
N ALA A 132 6.17 -10.87 6.18
CA ALA A 132 5.54 -11.82 5.28
C ALA A 132 6.54 -12.71 4.51
N MET A 133 7.84 -12.46 4.64
CA MET A 133 8.87 -13.24 3.93
C MET A 133 9.11 -14.59 4.60
N ILE A 134 8.74 -15.67 3.91
CA ILE A 134 8.97 -17.05 4.35
C ILE A 134 10.09 -17.68 3.53
N ASN A 135 11.00 -18.39 4.18
CA ASN A 135 12.04 -19.15 3.48
C ASN A 135 11.43 -20.39 2.83
N THR A 136 11.65 -20.56 1.53
CA THR A 136 11.39 -21.83 0.84
C THR A 136 12.55 -22.78 1.07
N VAL A 137 12.24 -24.06 1.27
CA VAL A 137 13.23 -25.12 1.42
C VAL A 137 13.09 -26.14 0.31
N ASN A 138 14.22 -26.62 -0.20
CA ASN A 138 14.28 -27.73 -1.16
C ASN A 138 13.33 -27.56 -2.37
N TYR A 139 13.24 -26.35 -2.95
CA TYR A 139 12.38 -26.00 -4.09
C TYR A 139 10.88 -26.29 -3.89
N THR A 140 10.46 -26.50 -2.64
CA THR A 140 9.06 -26.82 -2.32
C THR A 140 8.32 -25.54 -1.96
N LYS A 141 7.11 -25.36 -2.53
CA LYS A 141 6.26 -24.16 -2.32
C LYS A 141 5.64 -24.09 -0.92
N ILE A 142 5.49 -25.23 -0.23
CA ILE A 142 4.88 -25.32 1.11
C ILE A 142 5.54 -26.45 1.91
N GLY A 143 5.96 -26.16 3.15
CA GLY A 143 6.08 -27.15 4.23
C GLY A 143 7.24 -28.16 4.20
N GLN A 144 7.76 -28.46 5.39
CA GLN A 144 8.79 -29.47 5.66
C GLN A 144 8.38 -30.87 5.17
N GLN A 145 9.19 -31.51 4.32
CA GLN A 145 9.16 -32.97 4.22
C GLN A 145 9.90 -33.55 5.43
N LYS A 146 9.16 -34.25 6.30
CA LYS A 146 9.67 -34.88 7.53
C LYS A 146 10.85 -35.79 7.17
N GLY A 147 12.03 -35.51 7.74
CA GLY A 147 13.24 -36.34 7.57
C GLY A 147 14.23 -35.94 6.47
N LYS A 148 14.00 -34.86 5.70
CA LYS A 148 14.98 -34.36 4.71
C LYS A 148 15.83 -33.20 5.24
N LYS A 149 17.12 -33.16 4.86
CA LYS A 149 18.00 -32.01 5.14
C LYS A 149 17.40 -30.75 4.51
N GLN A 150 17.41 -29.66 5.27
CA GLN A 150 16.82 -28.39 4.86
C GLN A 150 17.88 -27.53 4.20
N GLN A 151 17.73 -27.25 2.91
CA GLN A 151 18.48 -26.20 2.24
C GLN A 151 17.51 -25.07 1.92
N ILE A 152 17.82 -23.86 2.37
CA ILE A 152 17.08 -22.66 1.96
C ILE A 152 17.37 -22.45 0.48
N THR A 153 16.34 -22.62 -0.36
CA THR A 153 16.45 -22.54 -1.83
C THR A 153 15.94 -21.21 -2.38
N GLY A 154 15.24 -20.42 -1.55
CA GLY A 154 14.67 -19.14 -1.98
C GLY A 154 13.77 -18.54 -0.90
N LYS A 155 13.11 -17.43 -1.23
CA LYS A 155 12.13 -16.77 -0.35
C LYS A 155 10.82 -16.56 -1.09
N LEU A 156 9.71 -16.72 -0.37
CA LEU A 156 8.36 -16.41 -0.84
C LEU A 156 7.81 -15.27 0.04
N ILE A 157 6.86 -14.52 -0.50
CA ILE A 157 6.11 -13.53 0.27
C ILE A 157 4.70 -14.08 0.44
N ASP A 158 4.31 -14.30 1.69
CA ASP A 158 2.96 -14.71 2.03
C ASP A 158 2.09 -13.46 2.23
N LEU A 159 1.29 -13.14 1.22
CA LEU A 159 0.40 -11.99 1.25
C LEU A 159 -0.62 -12.04 2.41
N SER A 160 -0.91 -13.22 2.97
CA SER A 160 -1.80 -13.33 4.13
C SER A 160 -1.16 -12.84 5.43
N LEU A 161 0.18 -12.81 5.49
CA LEU A 161 0.97 -12.31 6.61
C LEU A 161 1.40 -10.85 6.44
N MET A 162 0.98 -10.19 5.35
CA MET A 162 1.25 -8.76 5.17
C MET A 162 0.43 -7.92 6.15
N SER A 163 1.13 -7.05 6.87
CA SER A 163 0.53 -6.01 7.71
C SER A 163 0.18 -4.72 6.93
N ASP A 164 0.58 -4.67 5.67
CA ASP A 164 0.38 -3.54 4.79
C ASP A 164 -0.79 -3.83 3.86
N ASP A 165 -1.87 -3.06 4.02
CA ASP A 165 -3.03 -3.20 3.15
C ASP A 165 -2.85 -2.42 1.86
N ASN A 166 -2.01 -1.39 1.79
CA ASN A 166 -1.90 -0.54 0.61
C ASN A 166 -1.00 -1.15 -0.48
N LEU A 167 -0.13 -2.11 -0.14
CA LEU A 167 0.75 -2.78 -1.09
C LEU A 167 0.00 -3.87 -1.89
N CYS A 168 0.09 -3.81 -3.22
CA CYS A 168 -0.35 -4.88 -4.10
C CYS A 168 0.80 -5.41 -4.95
N VAL A 169 0.60 -6.62 -5.48
CA VAL A 169 1.50 -7.28 -6.41
C VAL A 169 0.76 -7.51 -7.72
N VAL A 170 1.29 -6.96 -8.80
CA VAL A 170 0.86 -7.24 -10.17
C VAL A 170 1.84 -8.23 -10.77
N ASP A 171 1.35 -9.40 -11.16
CA ASP A 171 2.11 -10.42 -11.85
C ASP A 171 1.83 -10.32 -13.34
N ILE A 172 2.88 -10.11 -14.13
CA ILE A 172 2.81 -10.09 -15.58
C ILE A 172 3.52 -11.33 -16.10
N ASP A 173 2.72 -12.28 -16.57
CA ASP A 173 3.17 -13.54 -17.15
C ASP A 173 3.30 -13.38 -18.67
N ILE A 174 4.53 -13.26 -19.16
CA ILE A 174 4.80 -13.17 -20.60
C ILE A 174 4.72 -14.56 -21.23
N HIS A 175 4.03 -14.67 -22.37
CA HIS A 175 3.85 -15.94 -23.05
C HIS A 175 5.19 -16.53 -23.53
N LYS A 176 5.36 -17.84 -23.32
CA LYS A 176 6.63 -18.58 -23.53
C LYS A 176 6.86 -19.02 -24.98
N ASP A 177 5.87 -18.82 -25.84
CA ASP A 177 5.91 -19.14 -27.27
C ASP A 177 6.69 -18.12 -28.10
N LYS A 178 7.06 -16.98 -27.50
CA LYS A 178 7.87 -15.92 -28.11
C LYS A 178 9.37 -16.15 -27.99
N SER A 179 10.16 -15.47 -28.82
CA SER A 179 11.61 -15.49 -28.72
C SER A 179 12.12 -14.76 -27.46
N ILE A 180 13.34 -15.06 -27.02
CA ILE A 180 13.95 -14.39 -25.86
C ILE A 180 14.08 -12.88 -26.09
N GLU A 181 14.43 -12.48 -27.32
CA GLU A 181 14.55 -11.08 -27.72
C GLU A 181 13.19 -10.36 -27.67
N GLU A 182 12.12 -11.03 -28.09
CA GLU A 182 10.75 -10.49 -28.03
C GLU A 182 10.28 -10.35 -26.58
N ILE A 183 10.53 -11.35 -25.73
CA ILE A 183 10.22 -11.31 -24.30
C ILE A 183 10.94 -10.14 -23.63
N ASP A 184 12.23 -9.95 -23.95
CA ASP A 184 13.01 -8.85 -23.40
C ASP A 184 12.52 -7.48 -23.89
N LYS A 185 12.11 -7.37 -25.15
CA LYS A 185 11.50 -6.15 -25.69
C LYS A 185 10.16 -5.82 -25.02
N ILE A 186 9.29 -6.81 -24.84
CA ILE A 186 8.01 -6.64 -24.14
C ILE A 186 8.27 -6.18 -22.70
N ARG A 187 9.20 -6.83 -21.99
CA ARG A 187 9.56 -6.49 -20.63
C ARG A 187 10.12 -5.07 -20.49
N GLN A 188 10.98 -4.63 -21.41
CA GLN A 188 11.51 -3.26 -21.36
C GLN A 188 10.43 -2.22 -21.67
N ASN A 189 9.58 -2.47 -22.67
CA ASN A 189 8.44 -1.58 -22.94
C ASN A 189 7.50 -1.45 -21.74
N LEU A 190 7.27 -2.54 -21.00
CA LEU A 190 6.49 -2.51 -19.76
C LEU A 190 7.21 -1.66 -18.70
N ILE A 191 8.50 -1.88 -18.46
CA ILE A 191 9.29 -1.12 -17.49
C ILE A 191 9.31 0.39 -17.82
N ASP A 192 9.49 0.73 -19.10
CA ASP A 192 9.53 2.12 -19.57
C ASP A 192 8.18 2.84 -19.41
N SER A 193 7.07 2.08 -19.39
CA SER A 193 5.72 2.61 -19.15
C SER A 193 5.37 2.79 -17.67
N LEU A 194 6.16 2.20 -16.76
CA LEU A 194 5.86 2.21 -15.33
C LEU A 194 6.40 3.46 -14.63
N PRO A 195 5.71 3.92 -13.57
CA PRO A 195 6.20 5.04 -12.78
C PRO A 195 7.48 4.67 -12.01
N PRO A 196 8.37 5.64 -11.72
CA PRO A 196 9.71 5.38 -11.15
C PRO A 196 9.72 4.82 -9.71
N ASN A 197 8.58 4.83 -9.01
CA ASN A 197 8.45 4.46 -7.60
C ASN A 197 7.70 3.13 -7.41
N VAL A 198 7.99 2.14 -8.25
CA VAL A 198 7.43 0.78 -8.11
C VAL A 198 8.55 -0.23 -7.87
N GLY A 199 8.28 -1.27 -7.09
CA GLY A 199 9.22 -2.38 -6.95
C GLY A 199 9.10 -3.31 -8.12
N LEU A 200 10.22 -3.64 -8.75
CA LEU A 200 10.28 -4.54 -9.89
C LEU A 200 11.08 -5.79 -9.54
N VAL A 201 10.52 -6.96 -9.82
CA VAL A 201 11.21 -8.24 -9.68
C VAL A 201 11.00 -9.05 -10.95
N LYS A 202 12.09 -9.41 -11.63
CA LYS A 202 12.04 -10.32 -12.78
C LYS A 202 11.71 -11.72 -12.27
N THR A 203 10.73 -12.38 -12.88
CA THR A 203 10.36 -13.75 -12.51
C THR A 203 11.32 -14.74 -13.18
N ALA A 204 11.36 -15.97 -12.64
CA ALA A 204 12.21 -17.03 -13.17
C ALA A 204 11.90 -17.37 -14.65
N HIS A 205 10.67 -17.11 -15.10
CA HIS A 205 10.22 -17.41 -16.46
C HIS A 205 10.23 -16.19 -17.39
N GLY A 206 10.85 -15.09 -16.99
CA GLY A 206 10.99 -13.89 -17.85
C GLY A 206 9.86 -12.88 -17.73
N GLY A 207 8.80 -13.19 -16.99
CA GLY A 207 7.76 -12.24 -16.61
C GLY A 207 8.22 -11.21 -15.57
N LEU A 208 7.28 -10.45 -15.02
CA LEU A 208 7.55 -9.32 -14.15
C LEU A 208 6.56 -9.25 -12.99
N HIS A 209 7.06 -9.25 -11.75
CA HIS A 209 6.28 -8.84 -10.59
C HIS A 209 6.50 -7.35 -10.34
N ILE A 210 5.40 -6.62 -10.19
CA ILE A 210 5.39 -5.20 -9.88
C ILE A 210 4.73 -5.03 -8.51
N TYR A 211 5.46 -4.42 -7.58
CA TYR A 211 4.98 -4.06 -6.25
C TYR A 211 4.64 -2.58 -6.26
N CYS A 212 3.37 -2.24 -6.06
CA CYS A 212 2.90 -0.86 -6.11
C CYS A 212 1.82 -0.58 -5.07
N ASN A 213 1.59 0.70 -4.80
CA ASN A 213 0.53 1.16 -3.92
C ASN A 213 -0.81 1.13 -4.65
N ARG A 214 -1.86 0.70 -3.95
CA ARG A 214 -3.24 0.74 -4.44
C ARG A 214 -3.82 2.14 -4.48
N ASN A 215 -3.15 3.14 -3.90
CA ASN A 215 -3.57 4.54 -3.87
C ASN A 215 -5.03 4.68 -3.42
N TYR A 216 -5.37 4.10 -2.26
CA TYR A 216 -6.72 4.15 -1.67
C TYR A 216 -7.81 3.41 -2.46
N TYR A 217 -7.47 2.61 -3.48
CA TYR A 217 -8.45 1.74 -4.11
C TYR A 217 -8.93 0.69 -3.10
N ARG A 218 -10.18 0.86 -2.64
CA ARG A 218 -10.80 0.02 -1.63
C ARG A 218 -11.19 -1.31 -2.24
N LEU A 219 -10.57 -2.39 -1.77
CA LEU A 219 -10.99 -3.74 -2.12
C LEU A 219 -12.12 -4.19 -1.18
N PRO A 220 -13.18 -4.84 -1.70
CA PRO A 220 -14.25 -5.38 -0.87
C PRO A 220 -13.83 -6.66 -0.13
N SER A 221 -12.85 -7.39 -0.66
CA SER A 221 -12.29 -8.62 -0.09
C SER A 221 -10.86 -8.82 -0.60
N ASN A 222 -10.11 -9.73 0.04
CA ASN A 222 -8.90 -10.29 -0.56
C ASN A 222 -9.25 -10.79 -1.97
N ARG A 223 -8.42 -10.44 -2.95
CA ARG A 223 -8.72 -10.74 -4.34
C ARG A 223 -7.45 -11.11 -5.10
N ASN A 224 -7.49 -12.28 -5.72
CA ASN A 224 -6.71 -12.56 -6.91
C ASN A 224 -7.64 -12.28 -8.10
N VAL A 225 -7.22 -11.39 -8.99
CA VAL A 225 -7.99 -11.02 -10.17
C VAL A 225 -7.12 -11.24 -11.39
N LYS A 226 -7.57 -12.09 -12.31
CA LYS A 226 -7.06 -12.07 -13.68
C LYS A 226 -7.62 -10.83 -14.36
N VAL A 227 -6.76 -9.83 -14.58
CA VAL A 227 -7.16 -8.50 -15.02
C VAL A 227 -7.19 -8.40 -16.54
N ALA A 228 -6.20 -8.98 -17.21
CA ALA A 228 -6.13 -8.93 -18.67
C ALA A 228 -5.45 -10.19 -19.23
N ILE A 229 -5.93 -10.62 -20.38
CA ILE A 229 -5.28 -11.61 -21.24
C ILE A 229 -4.99 -10.87 -22.54
N THR A 230 -3.74 -10.86 -22.96
CA THR A 230 -3.33 -10.33 -24.27
C THR A 230 -2.71 -11.44 -25.09
N ASP A 231 -2.45 -11.19 -26.38
CA ASP A 231 -1.75 -12.17 -27.22
C ASP A 231 -0.29 -12.40 -26.77
N SER A 232 0.23 -11.54 -25.89
CA SER A 232 1.65 -11.50 -25.54
C SER A 232 1.96 -11.76 -24.07
N PHE A 233 1.04 -11.42 -23.17
CA PHE A 233 1.19 -11.58 -21.75
C PHE A 233 -0.16 -11.52 -21.03
N ASP A 234 -0.21 -12.16 -19.87
CA ASP A 234 -1.33 -12.11 -18.94
C ASP A 234 -0.99 -11.18 -17.76
N ILE A 235 -2.01 -10.53 -17.21
CA ILE A 235 -1.89 -9.69 -16.02
C ILE A 235 -2.79 -10.24 -14.92
N ASP A 236 -2.17 -10.64 -13.82
CA ASP A 236 -2.84 -11.00 -12.59
C ASP A 236 -2.54 -9.97 -11.49
N VAL A 237 -3.54 -9.60 -10.70
CA VAL A 237 -3.37 -8.70 -9.56
C VAL A 237 -3.70 -9.43 -8.27
N PHE A 238 -2.76 -9.36 -7.33
CA PHE A 238 -2.86 -9.91 -6.00
C PHE A 238 -2.86 -8.78 -4.99
N ALA A 239 -3.91 -8.74 -4.17
CA ALA A 239 -3.99 -7.78 -3.09
C ALA A 239 -4.72 -8.39 -1.89
N CYS A 240 -4.22 -8.04 -0.70
CA CYS A 240 -4.74 -8.47 0.58
C CYS A 240 -5.29 -7.25 1.34
N ILE A 241 -6.23 -7.49 2.24
CA ILE A 241 -6.78 -6.51 3.17
C ILE A 241 -6.36 -6.97 4.56
N PHE A 242 -5.62 -6.13 5.27
CA PHE A 242 -5.34 -6.37 6.68
C PHE A 242 -6.59 -6.08 7.52
N THR A 243 -6.92 -7.00 8.42
CA THR A 243 -8.21 -7.07 9.12
C THR A 243 -8.45 -5.96 10.14
N PHE A 244 -7.49 -5.07 10.44
CA PHE A 244 -7.70 -3.97 11.40
C PHE A 244 -8.81 -3.01 10.94
N TRP A 245 -8.79 -2.61 9.66
CA TRP A 245 -9.85 -1.79 9.05
C TRP A 245 -11.16 -2.55 8.89
N SER A 246 -11.08 -3.86 8.60
CA SER A 246 -12.25 -4.74 8.59
C SER A 246 -12.89 -4.83 9.97
N PHE A 247 -12.11 -4.78 11.05
CA PHE A 247 -12.59 -4.80 12.43
C PHE A 247 -13.29 -3.49 12.81
N LEU A 248 -12.70 -2.33 12.50
CA LEU A 248 -13.36 -1.04 12.71
C LEU A 248 -14.65 -0.93 11.89
N GLN A 249 -14.62 -1.38 10.63
CA GLN A 249 -15.79 -1.36 9.77
C GLN A 249 -16.86 -2.36 10.20
N CYS A 250 -16.47 -3.56 10.66
CA CYS A 250 -17.40 -4.51 11.26
C CYS A 250 -17.96 -4.00 12.58
N PHE A 251 -17.16 -3.33 13.41
CA PHE A 251 -17.63 -2.74 14.66
C PHE A 251 -18.65 -1.63 14.38
N ALA A 252 -18.36 -0.73 13.44
CA ALA A 252 -19.31 0.30 12.99
C ALA A 252 -20.59 -0.32 12.37
N LEU A 253 -20.47 -1.35 11.52
CA LEU A 253 -21.64 -2.04 10.96
C LEU A 253 -22.46 -2.77 12.04
N HIS A 254 -21.80 -3.42 13.01
CA HIS A 254 -22.47 -4.18 14.06
C HIS A 254 -23.20 -3.26 15.03
N VAL A 255 -22.63 -2.10 15.36
CA VAL A 255 -23.31 -1.04 16.12
C VAL A 255 -24.50 -0.49 15.34
N CYS A 256 -24.38 -0.27 14.03
CA CYS A 256 -25.50 0.19 13.20
C CYS A 256 -26.60 -0.86 12.97
N LEU A 257 -26.30 -2.16 13.03
CA LEU A 257 -27.25 -3.26 12.82
C LEU A 257 -27.96 -3.73 14.10
N GLN A 258 -27.47 -3.34 15.28
CA GLN A 258 -28.09 -3.66 16.57
C GLN A 258 -29.15 -2.64 17.02
N VAL A 259 -29.53 -1.67 16.18
CA VAL A 259 -30.51 -0.62 16.49
C VAL A 259 -31.47 -0.41 15.34
#